data_AF-A0AAU6PB98-F1
#
_entry.id   AF-A0AAU6PB98-F1
#
_cell.length_a   1.000
_cell.length_b   1.000
_cell.length_c   1.000
_cell.angle_alpha   90.00
_cell.angle_beta   90.00
_cell.angle_gamma   90.00
#
_symmetry.space_group_name_H-M   'P 1'
#
loop_
_entity.id
_entity.type
_entity.pdbx_description
1 polymer ?
#
loop_
_entity_poly.entity_id
_entity_poly.type
_entity_poly.pdbx_seq_one_letter_code
_entity_poly.pdbx_strand_id
1 'polypeptide(L)'
;MLYFFRCTILIITLFFVTPFFAKEWKSLHQYQKKTGKIELSLSDWLKKDRVKNTVVWQEANTHNLTHNLYNEYQTIRERRDFYLWYYKEIDAKGHEVVWPKMAHFISKKLRLTMAFPYKIFLGKSVKQYSEKGSKTVFDKAFTEMKRLFYSDNVLKGTLALNWDKAILKKEQYDWLVPVYETVDEKTKKTITNIAKGHCFYGVLVPKSIRFKGNLSNASERYNYALNDLRDYCKSHYK
;
A
#
# COMPACT_ATOMS: atom_id res chain seq x y z
N MET A 1 2.21 -65.00 31.01
CA MET A 1 2.76 -64.25 29.88
C MET A 1 1.92 -62.97 29.75
N LEU A 2 2.40 -61.85 30.31
CA LEU A 2 1.67 -60.58 30.38
C LEU A 2 1.73 -59.86 29.02
N TYR A 3 0.57 -59.49 28.45
CA TYR A 3 0.49 -58.55 27.33
C TYR A 3 -0.05 -57.21 27.83
N PHE A 4 0.84 -56.22 27.88
CA PHE A 4 0.52 -54.82 28.16
C PHE A 4 -0.18 -54.21 26.94
N PHE A 5 -1.45 -53.82 27.08
CA PHE A 5 -2.12 -52.93 26.15
C PHE A 5 -1.56 -51.50 26.34
N ARG A 6 -0.75 -51.03 25.39
CA ARG A 6 -0.32 -49.63 25.32
C ARG A 6 -1.40 -48.82 24.59
N CYS A 7 -2.24 -48.11 25.35
CA CYS A 7 -3.06 -47.03 24.82
C CYS A 7 -2.16 -45.85 24.44
N THR A 8 -1.93 -45.67 23.14
CA THR A 8 -1.27 -44.47 22.62
C THR A 8 -2.26 -43.31 22.65
N ILE A 9 -2.14 -42.42 23.64
CA ILE A 9 -2.90 -41.16 23.70
C ILE A 9 -2.37 -40.24 22.59
N LEU A 10 -3.21 -40.00 21.58
CA LEU A 10 -2.93 -39.04 20.51
C LEU A 10 -3.25 -37.63 21.03
N ILE A 11 -2.22 -36.86 21.40
CA ILE A 11 -2.37 -35.46 21.82
C ILE A 11 -2.64 -34.62 20.56
N ILE A 12 -3.87 -34.13 20.43
CA ILE A 12 -4.28 -33.16 19.41
C ILE A 12 -3.70 -31.80 19.79
N THR A 13 -2.65 -31.36 19.11
CA THR A 13 -2.17 -29.97 19.20
C THR A 13 -3.15 -29.05 18.46
N LEU A 14 -3.92 -28.28 19.24
CA LEU A 14 -4.73 -27.16 18.77
C LEU A 14 -3.83 -26.15 18.05
N PHE A 15 -4.02 -26.00 16.74
CA PHE A 15 -3.45 -24.90 15.98
C PHE A 15 -3.96 -23.58 16.57
N PHE A 16 -3.06 -22.80 17.17
CA PHE A 16 -3.32 -21.40 17.46
C PHE A 16 -3.57 -20.69 16.13
N VAL A 17 -4.83 -20.52 15.77
CA VAL A 17 -5.24 -19.54 14.77
C VAL A 17 -4.94 -18.18 15.41
N THR A 18 -3.77 -17.60 15.12
CA THR A 18 -3.51 -16.21 15.46
C THR A 18 -4.60 -15.39 14.79
N PRO A 19 -5.50 -14.74 15.54
CA PRO A 19 -6.55 -14.00 14.90
C PRO A 19 -5.89 -12.84 14.18
N PHE A 20 -6.15 -12.74 12.87
CA PHE A 20 -5.69 -11.64 12.05
C PHE A 20 -6.48 -10.39 12.47
N PHE A 21 -6.08 -9.80 13.59
CA PHE A 21 -6.70 -8.60 14.12
C PHE A 21 -6.20 -7.40 13.32
N ALA A 22 -7.13 -6.64 12.76
CA ALA A 22 -6.82 -5.31 12.24
C ALA A 22 -6.21 -4.47 13.38
N LYS A 23 -5.10 -3.80 13.10
CA LYS A 23 -4.47 -2.84 14.02
C LYS A 23 -5.14 -1.47 14.04
N GLU A 24 -6.04 -1.22 13.08
CA GLU A 24 -6.98 -0.12 13.16
C GLU A 24 -8.21 -0.51 13.97
N TRP A 25 -8.44 0.23 15.05
CA TRP A 25 -9.59 0.03 15.95
C TRP A 25 -10.62 1.15 15.79
N LYS A 26 -11.91 0.82 15.89
CA LYS A 26 -12.97 1.84 15.82
C LYS A 26 -12.92 2.77 17.05
N SER A 27 -12.62 2.21 18.22
CA SER A 27 -12.54 2.93 19.50
C SER A 27 -11.66 2.17 20.51
N LEU A 28 -11.20 2.88 21.54
CA LEU A 28 -10.44 2.29 22.64
C LEU A 28 -11.26 1.22 23.39
N HIS A 29 -12.55 1.44 23.58
CA HIS A 29 -13.43 0.43 24.18
C HIS A 29 -13.46 -0.88 23.38
N GLN A 30 -13.49 -0.81 22.05
CA GLN A 30 -13.44 -2.01 21.21
C GLN A 30 -12.10 -2.73 21.36
N TYR A 31 -10.99 -1.98 21.43
CA TYR A 31 -9.65 -2.52 21.65
C TYR A 31 -9.55 -3.24 22.99
N GLN A 32 -9.94 -2.57 24.08
CA GLN A 32 -9.94 -3.09 25.44
C GLN A 32 -10.77 -4.38 25.54
N LYS A 33 -11.99 -4.36 24.97
CA LYS A 33 -12.87 -5.54 24.95
C LYS A 33 -12.25 -6.75 24.23
N LYS A 34 -11.49 -6.53 23.15
CA LYS A 34 -10.90 -7.63 22.37
C LYS A 34 -9.55 -8.11 22.90
N THR A 35 -8.76 -7.22 23.50
CA THR A 35 -7.36 -7.52 23.85
C THR A 35 -7.12 -7.63 25.36
N GLY A 36 -8.04 -7.13 26.18
CA GLY A 36 -7.86 -6.99 27.63
C GLY A 36 -6.88 -5.88 28.04
N LYS A 37 -6.24 -5.19 27.09
CA LYS A 37 -5.26 -4.12 27.36
C LYS A 37 -5.97 -2.78 27.53
N ILE A 38 -5.54 -2.01 28.52
CA ILE A 38 -6.11 -0.69 28.83
C ILE A 38 -5.70 0.34 27.78
N GLU A 39 -4.45 0.26 27.31
CA GLU A 39 -3.84 1.19 26.36
C GLU A 39 -3.45 0.49 25.07
N LEU A 40 -3.45 1.25 23.96
CA LEU A 40 -3.05 0.75 22.64
C LEU A 40 -1.58 0.29 22.68
N SER A 41 -1.27 -0.79 21.98
CA SER A 41 0.12 -1.14 21.74
C SER A 41 0.74 -0.17 20.74
N LEU A 42 2.08 -0.13 20.69
CA LEU A 42 2.83 0.69 19.73
C LEU A 42 2.50 0.37 18.26
N SER A 43 1.90 -0.78 17.95
CA SER A 43 1.49 -1.14 16.58
C SER A 43 0.02 -0.86 16.29
N ASP A 44 -0.77 -0.50 17.30
CA ASP A 44 -2.22 -0.29 17.20
C ASP A 44 -2.56 1.21 17.12
N TRP A 45 -3.63 1.55 16.40
CA TRP A 45 -4.15 2.92 16.35
C TRP A 45 -5.68 2.93 16.28
N LEU A 46 -6.32 4.03 16.66
CA LEU A 46 -7.74 4.22 16.38
C LEU A 46 -7.91 4.81 14.98
N LYS A 47 -9.05 4.52 14.33
CA LYS A 47 -9.42 5.15 13.05
C LYS A 47 -9.34 6.67 13.10
N LYS A 48 -9.68 7.28 14.24
CA LYS A 48 -9.56 8.74 14.44
C LYS A 48 -8.11 9.22 14.41
N ASP A 49 -7.17 8.41 14.89
CA ASP A 49 -5.74 8.73 14.94
C ASP A 49 -5.18 8.82 13.53
N ARG A 50 -5.46 7.82 12.68
CA ARG A 50 -5.10 7.86 11.26
C ARG A 50 -5.73 9.04 10.53
N VAL A 51 -7.05 9.25 10.70
CA VAL A 51 -7.76 10.33 9.99
C VAL A 51 -7.28 11.72 10.39
N LYS A 52 -6.89 11.91 11.65
CA LYS A 52 -6.38 13.18 12.17
C LYS A 52 -4.84 13.28 12.16
N ASN A 53 -4.14 12.23 11.71
CA ASN A 53 -2.68 12.13 11.74
C ASN A 53 -2.07 12.44 13.13
N THR A 54 -2.64 11.88 14.19
CA THR A 54 -2.18 12.12 15.58
C THR A 54 -0.83 11.45 15.86
N VAL A 55 -0.20 11.80 16.98
CA VAL A 55 1.08 11.20 17.41
C VAL A 55 1.01 9.67 17.50
N VAL A 56 -0.10 9.11 18.00
CA VAL A 56 -0.33 7.65 18.08
C VAL A 56 -0.22 6.99 16.70
N TRP A 57 -0.76 7.62 15.65
CA TRP A 57 -0.63 7.11 14.27
C TRP A 57 0.80 7.20 13.75
N GLN A 58 1.50 8.29 14.04
CA GLN A 58 2.89 8.50 13.61
C GLN A 58 3.86 7.53 14.31
N GLU A 59 3.68 7.31 15.61
CA GLU A 59 4.41 6.32 16.40
C GLU A 59 4.14 4.90 15.90
N ALA A 60 2.88 4.57 15.61
CA ALA A 60 2.54 3.28 15.02
C ALA A 60 3.18 3.06 13.66
N ASN A 61 3.19 4.09 12.80
CA ASN A 61 3.88 3.98 11.51
C ASN A 61 5.39 3.80 11.66
N THR A 62 6.01 4.54 12.57
CA THR A 62 7.45 4.42 12.86
C THR A 62 7.76 3.02 13.38
N HIS A 63 7.03 2.55 14.38
CA HIS A 63 7.17 1.21 14.94
C HIS A 63 6.99 0.12 13.87
N ASN A 64 5.93 0.21 13.06
CA ASN A 64 5.65 -0.77 12.02
C ASN A 64 6.74 -0.77 10.96
N LEU A 65 7.23 0.41 10.55
CA LEU A 65 8.34 0.53 9.60
C LEU A 65 9.63 -0.10 10.15
N THR A 66 9.98 0.18 11.41
CA THR A 66 11.15 -0.41 12.09
C THR A 66 11.10 -1.92 12.10
N HIS A 67 9.94 -2.50 12.39
CA HIS A 67 9.77 -3.95 12.56
C HIS A 67 9.31 -4.67 11.28
N ASN A 68 9.29 -3.98 10.14
CA ASN A 68 8.85 -4.53 8.84
C ASN A 68 7.40 -5.09 8.88
N LEU A 69 6.52 -4.46 9.66
CA LEU A 69 5.13 -4.89 9.88
C LEU A 69 4.20 -4.31 8.80
N TYR A 70 4.51 -4.54 7.53
CA TYR A 70 3.69 -4.07 6.40
C TYR A 70 2.28 -4.67 6.40
N ASN A 71 2.12 -5.86 6.98
CA ASN A 71 0.84 -6.56 7.05
C ASN A 71 -0.18 -5.88 7.96
N GLU A 72 0.18 -4.86 8.75
CA GLU A 72 -0.78 -4.16 9.62
C GLU A 72 -1.71 -3.21 8.85
N TYR A 73 -1.34 -2.86 7.61
CA TYR A 73 -2.09 -1.95 6.74
C TYR A 73 -2.99 -2.74 5.78
N GLN A 74 -4.18 -3.08 6.26
CA GLN A 74 -5.13 -3.95 5.58
C GLN A 74 -5.80 -3.30 4.37
N THR A 75 -6.11 -2.00 4.45
CA THR A 75 -6.91 -1.32 3.42
C THR A 75 -6.08 -0.34 2.58
N ILE A 76 -6.53 -0.07 1.35
CA ILE A 76 -5.97 1.01 0.51
C ILE A 76 -5.96 2.36 1.27
N ARG A 77 -6.91 2.60 2.18
CA ARG A 77 -6.97 3.85 2.96
C ARG A 77 -5.82 3.95 3.95
N GLU A 78 -5.53 2.87 4.66
CA GLU A 78 -4.41 2.79 5.61
C GLU A 78 -3.08 2.93 4.87
N ARG A 79 -2.87 2.20 3.77
CA ARG A 79 -1.66 2.30 2.96
C ARG A 79 -1.48 3.69 2.35
N ARG A 80 -2.56 4.31 1.85
CA ARG A 80 -2.54 5.71 1.37
C ARG A 80 -2.07 6.64 2.48
N ASP A 81 -2.67 6.55 3.66
CA ASP A 81 -2.36 7.48 4.75
C ASP A 81 -0.97 7.20 5.35
N PHE A 82 -0.47 5.97 5.26
CA PHE A 82 0.93 5.66 5.52
C PHE A 82 1.83 6.38 4.52
N TYR A 83 1.57 6.30 3.21
CA TYR A 83 2.38 7.03 2.24
C TYR A 83 2.34 8.55 2.47
N LEU A 84 1.18 9.09 2.89
CA LEU A 84 1.04 10.50 3.26
C LEU A 84 1.94 10.89 4.43
N TRP A 85 1.93 10.10 5.50
CA TRP A 85 2.83 10.29 6.63
C TRP A 85 4.29 10.15 6.17
N TYR A 86 4.61 9.05 5.50
CA TYR A 86 5.96 8.68 5.12
C TYR A 86 6.64 9.74 4.25
N TYR A 87 5.96 10.25 3.20
CA TYR A 87 6.58 11.25 2.32
C TYR A 87 6.85 12.56 3.08
N LYS A 88 6.00 12.94 4.04
CA LYS A 88 6.20 14.14 4.86
C LYS A 88 7.42 13.98 5.77
N GLU A 89 7.60 12.81 6.37
CA GLU A 89 8.76 12.53 7.22
C GLU A 89 10.07 12.56 6.45
N ILE A 90 10.14 11.94 5.26
CA ILE A 90 11.36 11.97 4.47
C ILE A 90 11.63 13.35 3.84
N ASP A 91 10.58 14.10 3.49
CA ASP A 91 10.71 15.50 3.05
C ASP A 91 11.29 16.36 4.19
N ALA A 92 10.82 16.17 5.43
CA ALA A 92 11.34 16.87 6.61
C ALA A 92 12.81 16.51 6.92
N LYS A 93 13.24 15.27 6.59
CA LYS A 93 14.64 14.85 6.61
C LYS A 93 15.47 15.41 5.43
N GLY A 94 14.83 16.08 4.46
CA GLY A 94 15.46 16.74 3.33
C GLY A 94 15.66 15.86 2.09
N HIS A 95 15.06 14.66 2.04
CA HIS A 95 15.09 13.82 0.84
C HIS A 95 14.24 14.44 -0.28
N GLU A 96 14.71 14.31 -1.52
CA GLU A 96 14.00 14.79 -2.73
C GLU A 96 13.40 13.63 -3.56
N VAL A 97 13.26 12.46 -2.94
CA VAL A 97 12.69 11.25 -3.55
C VAL A 97 11.20 11.46 -3.80
N VAL A 98 10.72 11.18 -5.02
CA VAL A 98 9.35 11.49 -5.44
C VAL A 98 8.41 10.29 -5.38
N TRP A 99 8.94 9.07 -5.43
CA TRP A 99 8.13 7.85 -5.48
C TRP A 99 7.07 7.71 -4.38
N PRO A 100 7.33 8.03 -3.09
CA PRO A 100 6.29 7.98 -2.07
C PRO A 100 5.12 8.93 -2.32
N LYS A 101 5.37 10.10 -2.94
CA LYS A 101 4.33 11.05 -3.37
C LYS A 101 3.50 10.45 -4.51
N MET A 102 4.15 9.78 -5.46
CA MET A 102 3.46 9.02 -6.52
C MET A 102 2.59 7.90 -5.94
N ALA A 103 3.12 7.11 -5.01
CA ALA A 103 2.41 6.02 -4.35
C ALA A 103 1.17 6.54 -3.59
N HIS A 104 1.30 7.62 -2.82
CA HIS A 104 0.17 8.29 -2.18
C HIS A 104 -0.87 8.77 -3.21
N PHE A 105 -0.43 9.41 -4.30
CA PHE A 105 -1.32 9.87 -5.37
C PHE A 105 -2.11 8.72 -5.99
N ILE A 106 -1.43 7.64 -6.39
CA ILE A 106 -2.06 6.46 -6.98
C ILE A 106 -3.00 5.80 -5.97
N SER A 107 -2.61 5.62 -4.70
CA SER A 107 -3.50 5.07 -3.67
C SER A 107 -4.74 5.96 -3.45
N LYS A 108 -4.62 7.29 -3.54
CA LYS A 108 -5.77 8.21 -3.49
C LYS A 108 -6.74 7.96 -4.65
N LYS A 109 -6.23 7.66 -5.85
CA LYS A 109 -7.04 7.31 -7.03
C LYS A 109 -7.64 5.92 -6.92
N LEU A 110 -6.86 4.90 -6.56
CA LEU A 110 -7.33 3.53 -6.37
C LEU A 110 -8.44 3.45 -5.32
N ARG A 111 -8.34 4.22 -4.22
CA ARG A 111 -9.41 4.28 -3.21
C ARG A 111 -10.76 4.70 -3.79
N LEU A 112 -10.79 5.50 -4.86
CA LEU A 112 -12.05 5.92 -5.49
C LEU A 112 -12.81 4.72 -6.05
N THR A 113 -12.13 3.64 -6.47
CA THR A 113 -12.81 2.41 -6.92
C THR A 113 -13.60 1.73 -5.80
N MET A 114 -13.27 2.05 -4.55
CA MET A 114 -13.92 1.56 -3.32
C MET A 114 -14.91 2.57 -2.72
N ALA A 115 -15.12 3.73 -3.35
CA ALA A 115 -15.99 4.80 -2.88
C ALA A 115 -17.18 5.05 -3.82
N PHE A 116 -18.30 5.55 -3.30
CA PHE A 116 -19.44 5.97 -4.11
C PHE A 116 -19.06 7.17 -5.02
N PRO A 117 -19.57 7.26 -6.26
CA PRO A 117 -20.46 6.32 -6.94
C PRO A 117 -19.75 5.12 -7.59
N TYR A 118 -18.43 5.20 -7.81
CA TYR A 118 -17.66 4.18 -8.54
C TYR A 118 -17.74 2.78 -7.93
N LYS A 119 -17.94 2.67 -6.61
CA LYS A 119 -18.18 1.41 -5.91
C LYS A 119 -19.39 0.65 -6.48
N ILE A 120 -20.41 1.33 -7.00
CA ILE A 120 -21.59 0.67 -7.56
C ILE A 120 -21.32 0.20 -8.99
N PHE A 121 -20.69 1.05 -9.80
CA PHE A 121 -20.52 0.81 -11.24
C PHE A 121 -19.29 -0.02 -11.61
N LEU A 122 -18.27 -0.10 -10.74
CA LEU A 122 -17.08 -0.92 -10.99
C LEU A 122 -17.30 -2.37 -10.56
N GLY A 123 -16.96 -3.30 -11.46
CA GLY A 123 -16.99 -4.73 -11.20
C GLY A 123 -16.11 -5.16 -10.03
N LYS A 124 -16.49 -6.27 -9.37
CA LYS A 124 -15.74 -6.84 -8.23
C LYS A 124 -14.28 -7.13 -8.57
N SER A 125 -14.01 -7.63 -9.77
CA SER A 125 -12.66 -7.94 -10.27
C SER A 125 -11.76 -6.69 -10.34
N VAL A 126 -12.28 -5.54 -10.80
CA VAL A 126 -11.52 -4.26 -10.84
C VAL A 126 -11.13 -3.80 -9.43
N LYS A 127 -12.02 -4.00 -8.45
CA LYS A 127 -11.74 -3.67 -7.04
C LYS A 127 -10.71 -4.62 -6.45
N GLN A 128 -10.84 -5.91 -6.69
CA GLN A 128 -9.86 -6.92 -6.27
C GLN A 128 -8.47 -6.65 -6.87
N TYR A 129 -8.43 -6.28 -8.15
CA TYR A 129 -7.19 -5.84 -8.80
C TYR A 129 -6.59 -4.61 -8.11
N SER A 130 -7.40 -3.58 -7.84
CA SER A 130 -6.94 -2.36 -7.15
C SER A 130 -6.37 -2.66 -5.77
N GLU A 131 -7.02 -3.56 -5.01
CA GLU A 131 -6.57 -4.00 -3.69
C GLU A 131 -5.27 -4.80 -3.78
N LYS A 132 -5.22 -5.80 -4.67
CA LYS A 132 -4.06 -6.66 -4.88
C LYS A 132 -2.85 -5.86 -5.34
N GLY A 133 -3.00 -4.98 -6.32
CA GLY A 133 -1.91 -4.13 -6.80
C GLY A 133 -1.40 -3.19 -5.70
N SER A 134 -2.31 -2.51 -5.00
CA SER A 134 -1.94 -1.63 -3.88
C SER A 134 -1.21 -2.36 -2.76
N LYS A 135 -1.67 -3.56 -2.37
CA LYS A 135 -1.01 -4.37 -1.34
C LYS A 135 0.36 -4.84 -1.82
N THR A 136 0.45 -5.39 -3.03
CA THR A 136 1.69 -5.93 -3.60
C THR A 136 2.81 -4.90 -3.61
N VAL A 137 2.54 -3.69 -4.13
CA VAL A 137 3.54 -2.62 -4.17
C VAL A 137 3.93 -2.17 -2.77
N PHE A 138 2.97 -2.01 -1.87
CA PHE A 138 3.24 -1.56 -0.50
C PHE A 138 4.09 -2.56 0.28
N ASP A 139 3.71 -3.84 0.29
CA ASP A 139 4.43 -4.90 0.98
C ASP A 139 5.88 -4.99 0.48
N LYS A 140 6.08 -4.97 -0.84
CA LYS A 140 7.40 -5.12 -1.47
C LYS A 140 8.28 -3.88 -1.30
N ALA A 141 7.69 -2.69 -1.32
CA ALA A 141 8.41 -1.43 -1.13
C ALA A 141 8.76 -1.16 0.34
N PHE A 142 8.10 -1.82 1.31
CA PHE A 142 8.20 -1.49 2.72
C PHE A 142 9.64 -1.53 3.26
N THR A 143 10.41 -2.55 2.86
CA THR A 143 11.82 -2.67 3.24
C THR A 143 12.69 -1.57 2.61
N GLU A 144 12.42 -1.17 1.37
CA GLU A 144 13.15 -0.08 0.71
C GLU A 144 12.82 1.27 1.36
N MET A 145 11.56 1.47 1.75
CA MET A 145 11.12 2.63 2.52
C MET A 145 11.79 2.66 3.90
N LYS A 146 11.87 1.53 4.61
CA LYS A 146 12.60 1.45 5.88
C LYS A 146 14.05 1.89 5.71
N ARG A 147 14.73 1.38 4.67
CA ARG A 147 16.14 1.72 4.38
C ARG A 147 16.32 3.21 4.09
N LEU A 148 15.42 3.83 3.32
CA LEU A 148 15.47 5.26 3.04
C LEU A 148 15.20 6.10 4.29
N PHE A 149 14.19 5.73 5.09
CA PHE A 149 13.77 6.47 6.29
C PHE A 149 14.86 6.57 7.37
N TYR A 150 15.63 5.49 7.53
CA TYR A 150 16.74 5.38 8.49
C TYR A 150 18.11 5.65 7.86
N SER A 151 18.17 6.14 6.62
CA SER A 151 19.42 6.52 5.98
C SER A 151 19.93 7.84 6.54
N ASP A 152 21.19 7.87 6.97
CA ASP A 152 21.89 9.12 7.31
C ASP A 152 22.22 9.95 6.06
N ASN A 153 22.28 9.30 4.89
CA ASN A 153 22.54 9.97 3.63
C ASN A 153 21.25 10.57 3.05
N VAL A 154 21.20 11.90 2.98
CA VAL A 154 20.09 12.65 2.38
C VAL A 154 20.19 12.61 0.85
N LEU A 155 19.24 11.91 0.23
CA LEU A 155 19.18 11.78 -1.23
C LEU A 155 18.59 13.02 -1.87
N LYS A 156 19.42 13.74 -2.65
CA LYS A 156 19.04 14.93 -3.43
C LYS A 156 19.41 14.79 -4.91
N GLY A 157 18.78 15.60 -5.76
CA GLY A 157 19.07 15.69 -7.19
C GLY A 157 19.15 14.33 -7.89
N THR A 158 20.29 14.05 -8.51
CA THR A 158 20.52 12.80 -9.25
C THR A 158 20.45 11.55 -8.38
N LEU A 159 20.86 11.62 -7.10
CA LEU A 159 20.77 10.47 -6.19
C LEU A 159 19.32 10.11 -5.89
N ALA A 160 18.47 11.11 -5.63
CA ALA A 160 17.03 10.91 -5.44
C ALA A 160 16.38 10.34 -6.72
N LEU A 161 16.73 10.89 -7.88
CA LEU A 161 16.24 10.39 -9.18
C LEU A 161 16.65 8.94 -9.44
N ASN A 162 17.89 8.57 -9.12
CA ASN A 162 18.37 7.20 -9.31
C ASN A 162 17.66 6.22 -8.37
N TRP A 163 17.36 6.65 -7.14
CA TRP A 163 16.53 5.87 -6.22
C TRP A 163 15.11 5.66 -6.78
N ASP A 164 14.47 6.73 -7.26
CA ASP A 164 13.15 6.67 -7.90
C ASP A 164 13.15 5.69 -9.10
N LYS A 165 14.16 5.78 -9.98
CA LYS A 165 14.33 4.87 -11.12
C LYS A 165 14.46 3.42 -10.68
N ALA A 166 15.28 3.15 -9.67
CA ALA A 166 15.54 1.80 -9.17
C ALA A 166 14.26 1.16 -8.59
N ILE A 167 13.52 1.89 -7.74
CA ILE A 167 12.29 1.35 -7.15
C ILE A 167 11.19 1.19 -8.20
N LEU A 168 11.05 2.13 -9.14
CA LEU A 168 10.10 2.02 -10.25
C LEU A 168 10.41 0.82 -11.14
N LYS A 169 11.69 0.53 -11.37
CA LYS A 169 12.09 -0.64 -12.15
C LYS A 169 11.60 -1.93 -11.47
N LYS A 170 11.86 -2.08 -10.16
CA LYS A 170 11.37 -3.23 -9.37
C LYS A 170 9.84 -3.31 -9.39
N GLU A 171 9.16 -2.19 -9.19
CA GLU A 171 7.70 -2.12 -9.19
C GLU A 171 7.11 -2.60 -10.51
N GLN A 172 7.59 -2.06 -11.63
CA GLN A 172 6.97 -2.28 -12.94
C GLN A 172 7.37 -3.61 -13.57
N TYR A 173 8.60 -4.09 -13.36
CA TYR A 173 9.12 -5.29 -13.99
C TYR A 173 9.04 -6.55 -13.12
N ASP A 174 8.98 -6.40 -11.79
CA ASP A 174 9.00 -7.56 -10.89
C ASP A 174 7.68 -7.66 -10.11
N TRP A 175 7.26 -6.58 -9.44
CA TRP A 175 6.16 -6.66 -8.47
C TRP A 175 4.79 -6.70 -9.13
N LEU A 176 4.59 -5.89 -10.17
CA LEU A 176 3.29 -5.77 -10.83
C LEU A 176 3.05 -6.79 -11.94
N VAL A 177 4.09 -7.38 -12.53
CA VAL A 177 3.95 -8.41 -13.58
C VAL A 177 2.98 -9.54 -13.17
N PRO A 178 3.20 -10.24 -12.04
CA PRO A 178 2.28 -11.30 -11.61
C PRO A 178 0.89 -10.77 -11.23
N VAL A 179 0.76 -9.47 -10.91
CA VAL A 179 -0.56 -8.87 -10.67
C VAL A 179 -1.32 -8.73 -11.99
N TYR A 180 -0.67 -8.21 -13.04
CA TYR A 180 -1.28 -8.05 -14.37
C TYR A 180 -1.64 -9.38 -15.05
N GLU A 181 -0.81 -10.42 -14.88
CA GLU A 181 -1.04 -11.74 -15.49
C GLU A 181 -2.29 -12.44 -14.93
N THR A 182 -2.62 -12.19 -13.66
CA THR A 182 -3.78 -12.83 -12.99
C THR A 182 -5.13 -12.19 -13.29
N VAL A 183 -5.19 -11.18 -14.16
CA VAL A 183 -6.38 -10.38 -14.42
C VAL A 183 -7.05 -10.81 -15.72
N ASP A 184 -8.37 -10.95 -15.72
CA ASP A 184 -9.13 -11.25 -16.93
C ASP A 184 -9.15 -10.06 -17.92
N GLU A 185 -9.34 -10.35 -19.21
CA GLU A 185 -9.27 -9.34 -20.27
C GLU A 185 -10.31 -8.22 -20.13
N LYS A 186 -11.50 -8.52 -19.60
CA LYS A 186 -12.53 -7.50 -19.36
C LYS A 186 -12.08 -6.52 -18.28
N THR A 187 -11.48 -7.03 -17.21
CA THR A 187 -10.88 -6.20 -16.16
C THR A 187 -9.68 -5.42 -16.69
N LYS A 188 -8.79 -6.02 -17.50
CA LYS A 188 -7.67 -5.32 -18.16
C LYS A 188 -8.14 -4.17 -19.04
N LYS A 189 -9.19 -4.37 -19.83
CA LYS A 189 -9.80 -3.31 -20.65
C LYS A 189 -10.33 -2.17 -19.79
N THR A 190 -11.00 -2.50 -18.69
CA THR A 190 -11.58 -1.51 -17.77
C THR A 190 -10.50 -0.67 -17.08
N ILE A 191 -9.45 -1.31 -16.54
CA ILE A 191 -8.34 -0.57 -15.90
C ILE A 191 -7.57 0.28 -16.91
N THR A 192 -7.45 -0.19 -18.16
CA THR A 192 -6.87 0.59 -19.25
C THR A 192 -7.68 1.84 -19.52
N ASN A 193 -9.01 1.71 -19.68
CA ASN A 193 -9.89 2.87 -19.87
C ASN A 193 -9.82 3.86 -18.70
N ILE A 194 -9.67 3.37 -17.46
CA ILE A 194 -9.46 4.23 -16.29
C ILE A 194 -8.13 5.00 -16.40
N ALA A 195 -7.02 4.31 -16.67
CA ALA A 195 -5.69 4.91 -16.76
C ALA A 195 -5.59 5.93 -17.91
N LYS A 196 -6.24 5.65 -19.04
CA LYS A 196 -6.33 6.56 -20.19
C LYS A 196 -7.35 7.69 -20.00
N GLY A 197 -8.15 7.65 -18.92
CA GLY A 197 -9.21 8.62 -18.67
C GLY A 197 -10.28 8.64 -19.76
N HIS A 198 -10.58 7.48 -20.35
CA HIS A 198 -11.60 7.33 -21.40
C HIS A 198 -13.02 7.44 -20.83
N CYS A 199 -13.92 8.07 -21.59
CA CYS A 199 -15.34 8.23 -21.24
C CYS A 199 -15.52 8.83 -19.83
N PHE A 200 -16.44 8.28 -19.03
CA PHE A 200 -16.75 8.74 -17.68
C PHE A 200 -15.60 8.57 -16.67
N TYR A 201 -14.54 7.83 -17.01
CA TYR A 201 -13.34 7.72 -16.16
C TYR A 201 -12.42 8.94 -16.23
N GLY A 202 -12.68 9.88 -17.14
CA GLY A 202 -11.89 11.09 -17.31
C GLY A 202 -11.77 11.97 -16.06
N VAL A 203 -12.67 11.81 -15.08
CA VAL A 203 -12.65 12.50 -13.78
C VAL A 203 -11.67 11.85 -12.79
N LEU A 204 -11.33 10.57 -12.97
CA LEU A 204 -10.43 9.85 -12.06
C LEU A 204 -8.96 10.27 -12.27
N VAL A 205 -8.56 10.50 -13.53
CA VAL A 205 -7.18 10.80 -13.92
C VAL A 205 -7.09 12.17 -14.60
N PRO A 206 -6.32 13.13 -14.05
CA PRO A 206 -6.09 14.44 -14.66
C PRO A 206 -5.60 14.30 -16.10
N LYS A 207 -6.06 15.19 -17.01
CA LYS A 207 -5.73 15.14 -18.44
C LYS A 207 -4.22 15.10 -18.70
N SER A 208 -3.43 15.84 -17.92
CA SER A 208 -1.97 15.95 -18.05
C SER A 208 -1.22 14.64 -17.83
N ILE A 209 -1.81 13.68 -17.12
CA ILE A 209 -1.17 12.39 -16.78
C ILE A 209 -2.01 11.20 -17.22
N ARG A 210 -2.83 11.35 -18.26
CA ARG A 210 -3.53 10.19 -18.81
C ARG A 210 -2.52 9.29 -19.51
N PHE A 211 -2.52 8.02 -19.14
CA PHE A 211 -1.65 7.03 -19.73
C PHE A 211 -1.97 6.88 -21.22
N LYS A 212 -0.95 6.82 -22.08
CA LYS A 212 -1.14 6.71 -23.54
C LYS A 212 -0.82 5.31 -24.08
N GLY A 213 0.01 4.56 -23.35
CA GLY A 213 0.55 3.28 -23.79
C GLY A 213 -0.34 2.05 -23.57
N ASN A 214 0.28 0.89 -23.58
CA ASN A 214 -0.25 -0.42 -23.25
C ASN A 214 0.07 -0.78 -21.78
N LEU A 215 -0.97 -0.95 -20.95
CA LEU A 215 -0.80 -1.25 -19.53
C LEU A 215 -0.19 -2.63 -19.30
N SER A 216 -0.22 -3.54 -20.27
CA SER A 216 0.45 -4.83 -20.15
C SER A 216 1.96 -4.72 -20.37
N ASN A 217 2.45 -3.64 -20.99
CA ASN A 217 3.87 -3.44 -21.26
C ASN A 217 4.58 -2.74 -20.08
N ALA A 218 5.47 -3.47 -19.40
CA ALA A 218 6.22 -2.94 -18.24
C ALA A 218 7.08 -1.72 -18.59
N SER A 219 7.66 -1.66 -19.79
CA SER A 219 8.48 -0.54 -20.26
C SER A 219 7.65 0.73 -20.40
N GLU A 220 6.46 0.61 -20.99
CA GLU A 220 5.56 1.76 -21.15
C GLU A 220 5.04 2.25 -19.80
N ARG A 221 4.71 1.35 -18.87
CA ARG A 221 4.34 1.74 -17.50
C ARG A 221 5.48 2.44 -16.77
N TYR A 222 6.71 1.93 -16.89
CA TYR A 222 7.90 2.53 -16.29
C TYR A 222 8.17 3.93 -16.84
N ASN A 223 8.13 4.11 -18.17
CA ASN A 223 8.35 5.40 -18.80
C ASN A 223 7.28 6.42 -18.40
N TYR A 224 6.02 6.01 -18.37
CA TYR A 224 4.93 6.84 -17.86
C TYR A 224 5.15 7.23 -16.39
N ALA A 225 5.49 6.28 -15.52
CA ALA A 225 5.70 6.55 -14.11
C ALA A 225 6.85 7.54 -13.89
N LEU A 226 7.95 7.36 -14.62
CA LEU A 226 9.15 8.19 -14.48
C LEU A 226 9.00 9.59 -15.09
N ASN A 227 8.36 9.71 -16.26
CA ASN A 227 8.37 10.95 -17.03
C ASN A 227 7.08 11.77 -16.86
N ASP A 228 5.93 11.12 -16.70
CA ASP A 228 4.64 11.83 -16.59
C ASP A 228 4.21 11.94 -15.12
N LEU A 229 4.10 10.80 -14.43
CA LEU A 229 3.55 10.77 -13.06
C LEU A 229 4.48 11.44 -12.05
N ARG A 230 5.78 11.19 -12.17
CA ARG A 230 6.79 11.79 -11.28
C ARG A 230 6.80 13.30 -11.38
N ASP A 231 6.86 13.85 -12.58
CA ASP A 231 6.91 15.29 -12.81
C ASP A 231 5.61 15.97 -12.37
N TYR A 232 4.47 15.31 -12.60
CA TYR A 232 3.20 15.75 -12.05
C TYR A 232 3.21 15.78 -10.51
N CYS A 233 3.68 14.73 -9.85
CA CYS A 233 3.72 14.69 -8.39
C CYS A 233 4.70 15.74 -7.83
N LYS A 234 5.86 15.94 -8.48
CA LYS A 234 6.84 16.95 -8.07
C LYS A 234 6.28 18.38 -8.12
N SER A 235 5.39 18.67 -9.06
CA SER A 235 4.76 19.99 -9.20
C SER A 235 3.54 20.20 -8.29
N HIS A 236 2.84 19.13 -7.89
CA HIS A 236 1.57 19.19 -7.16
C HIS A 236 1.68 18.87 -5.66
N TYR A 237 2.75 18.19 -5.24
CA TYR A 237 3.08 17.95 -3.84
C TYR A 237 4.22 18.89 -3.46
N LYS A 238 3.85 20.13 -3.11
CA LYS A 238 4.74 21.10 -2.49
C LYS A 238 4.73 20.93 -0.98
#